data_AF-A0A9D7T4G1-F1
#
_entry.id   AF-A0A9D7T4G1-F1
#
_cell.length_a   1.000
_cell.length_b   1.000
_cell.length_c   1.000
_cell.angle_alpha   90.00
_cell.angle_beta   90.00
_cell.angle_gamma   90.00
#
_symmetry.space_group_name_H-M   'P 1'
#
loop_
_entity.id
_entity.type
_entity.pdbx_description
1 polymer ?
#
loop_
_entity_poly.entity_id
_entity_poly.type
_entity_poly.pdbx_seq_one_letter_code
_entity_poly.pdbx_strand_id
1 'polypeptide(L)'
;MTSLLDRILAACELPQDLRQKAQKHYEEKAQHLKKCPLLSQYDVVIKAQGSASIGTTVPPVTKKRGEFDVDLLIAIEAQSDQMVPNVLHKEIGAYLKIEYAKDLSRLRLGWQLDYAIEDRMHFDIVPAIRSIHPIKGRILAAPDWEKNEWKKTNPEAYTRDFLELCELLPIFDLGLIAACNSSEFSNRKQAREPKVEPACVFADEASVAACHPTYQEAP
;
A
#
# COMPACT_ATOMS: atom_id res chain seq x y z
N MET A 1 15.52 28.73 0.26
CA MET A 1 15.72 28.02 1.53
C MET A 1 14.43 27.27 1.82
N THR A 2 14.48 25.94 1.94
CA THR A 2 13.34 25.10 2.32
C THR A 2 12.94 25.38 3.76
N SER A 3 11.63 25.47 4.02
CA SER A 3 11.05 25.73 5.34
C SER A 3 11.40 24.61 6.34
N LEU A 4 11.13 24.81 7.64
CA LEU A 4 11.27 23.72 8.62
C LEU A 4 10.38 22.53 8.25
N LEU A 5 9.15 22.80 7.78
CA LEU A 5 8.21 21.77 7.36
C LEU A 5 8.73 21.01 6.14
N ASP A 6 9.29 21.69 5.15
CA ASP A 6 9.86 21.05 3.96
C ASP A 6 10.99 20.07 4.34
N ARG A 7 11.79 20.42 5.34
CA ARG A 7 12.87 19.54 5.84
C ARG A 7 12.32 18.33 6.58
N ILE A 8 11.25 18.49 7.33
CA ILE A 8 10.58 17.38 8.03
C ILE A 8 9.93 16.45 7.00
N LEU A 9 9.21 16.99 6.02
CA LEU A 9 8.62 16.23 4.92
C LEU A 9 9.68 15.42 4.17
N ALA A 10 10.77 16.06 3.75
CA ALA A 10 11.87 15.39 3.06
C ALA A 10 12.54 14.29 3.91
N ALA A 11 12.56 14.42 5.25
CA ALA A 11 13.08 13.40 6.14
C ALA A 11 12.11 12.22 6.36
N CYS A 12 10.80 12.46 6.19
CA CYS A 12 9.76 11.44 6.27
C CYS A 12 9.53 10.72 4.95
N GLU A 13 9.94 11.28 3.82
CA GLU A 13 9.81 10.64 2.52
C GLU A 13 10.81 9.50 2.34
N LEU A 14 10.34 8.34 1.84
CA LEU A 14 11.22 7.25 1.47
C LEU A 14 12.19 7.70 0.36
N PRO A 15 13.52 7.60 0.57
CA PRO A 15 14.52 7.94 -0.43
C PRO A 15 14.26 7.27 -1.78
N GLN A 16 14.53 7.98 -2.88
CA GLN A 16 14.21 7.52 -4.23
C GLN A 16 14.89 6.19 -4.59
N ASP A 17 16.13 5.98 -4.15
CA ASP A 17 16.88 4.74 -4.35
C ASP A 17 16.24 3.56 -3.64
N LEU A 18 15.84 3.73 -2.37
CA LEU A 18 15.12 2.71 -1.61
C LEU A 18 13.75 2.42 -2.22
N ARG A 19 13.05 3.45 -2.69
CA ARG A 19 11.77 3.33 -3.38
C ARG A 19 11.88 2.49 -4.66
N GLN A 20 12.89 2.77 -5.48
CA GLN A 20 13.14 2.02 -6.72
C GLN A 20 13.52 0.56 -6.44
N LYS A 21 14.33 0.31 -5.41
CA LYS A 21 14.63 -1.05 -4.97
C LYS A 21 13.38 -1.79 -4.49
N ALA A 22 12.58 -1.17 -3.63
CA ALA A 22 11.33 -1.74 -3.13
C ALA A 22 10.36 -2.08 -4.29
N GLN A 23 10.22 -1.18 -5.26
CA GLN A 23 9.43 -1.39 -6.48
C GLN A 23 9.91 -2.63 -7.25
N LYS A 24 11.21 -2.70 -7.55
CA LYS A 24 11.79 -3.81 -8.30
C LYS A 24 11.56 -5.15 -7.59
N HIS A 25 11.80 -5.20 -6.28
CA HIS A 25 11.62 -6.42 -5.51
C HIS A 25 10.14 -6.80 -5.37
N TYR A 26 9.24 -5.82 -5.26
CA TYR A 26 7.80 -6.05 -5.31
C TYR A 26 7.40 -6.72 -6.64
N GLU A 27 7.84 -6.17 -7.77
CA GLU A 27 7.53 -6.70 -9.11
C GLU A 27 8.08 -8.12 -9.31
N GLU A 28 9.33 -8.35 -8.93
CA GLU A 28 9.95 -9.68 -8.96
C GLU A 28 9.16 -10.70 -8.14
N LYS A 29 8.75 -10.33 -6.92
CA LYS A 29 7.97 -11.19 -6.03
C LYS A 29 6.56 -11.42 -6.55
N ALA A 30 5.89 -10.39 -7.05
CA ALA A 30 4.57 -10.53 -7.66
C ALA A 30 4.60 -11.49 -8.85
N GLN A 31 5.60 -11.35 -9.74
CA GLN A 31 5.78 -12.29 -10.86
C GLN A 31 6.08 -13.71 -10.40
N HIS A 32 6.87 -13.85 -9.34
CA HIS A 32 7.18 -15.16 -8.78
C HIS A 32 5.94 -15.82 -8.16
N LEU A 33 5.18 -15.10 -7.34
CA LEU A 33 3.94 -15.58 -6.72
C LEU A 33 2.92 -16.08 -7.75
N LYS A 34 2.82 -15.45 -8.92
CA LYS A 34 1.94 -15.92 -10.02
C LYS A 34 2.29 -17.33 -10.52
N LYS A 35 3.49 -17.84 -10.23
CA LYS A 35 3.92 -19.22 -10.58
C LYS A 35 3.50 -20.26 -9.54
N CYS A 36 2.91 -19.84 -8.41
CA CYS A 36 2.38 -20.74 -7.40
C CYS A 36 1.32 -21.65 -8.04
N PRO A 37 1.48 -23.00 -8.00
CA PRO A 37 0.51 -23.92 -8.61
C PRO A 37 -0.91 -23.76 -8.05
N LEU A 38 -1.04 -23.38 -6.77
CA LEU A 38 -2.34 -23.07 -6.18
C LEU A 38 -3.00 -21.86 -6.83
N LEU A 39 -2.23 -20.83 -7.17
CA LEU A 39 -2.74 -19.58 -7.72
C LEU A 39 -3.02 -19.69 -9.21
N SER A 40 -2.29 -20.55 -9.94
CA SER A 40 -2.44 -20.71 -11.40
C SER A 40 -3.80 -21.29 -11.84
N GLN A 41 -4.57 -21.85 -10.90
CA GLN A 41 -5.91 -22.41 -11.14
C GLN A 41 -7.04 -21.39 -10.90
N TYR A 42 -6.70 -20.17 -10.49
CA TYR A 42 -7.67 -19.08 -10.29
C TYR A 42 -7.26 -17.85 -11.09
N ASP A 43 -8.21 -16.94 -11.30
CA ASP A 43 -7.87 -15.57 -11.69
C ASP A 43 -7.36 -14.82 -10.44
N VAL A 44 -6.13 -14.29 -10.53
CA VAL A 44 -5.40 -13.74 -9.39
C VAL A 44 -4.80 -12.40 -9.75
N VAL A 45 -5.08 -11.43 -8.91
CA VAL A 45 -4.57 -10.07 -8.99
C VAL A 45 -3.65 -9.85 -7.80
N ILE A 46 -2.38 -9.50 -8.05
CA ILE A 46 -1.41 -9.18 -7.00
C ILE A 46 -1.21 -7.67 -7.00
N LYS A 47 -1.40 -7.03 -5.84
CA LYS A 47 -1.32 -5.57 -5.69
C LYS A 47 -0.53 -5.19 -4.45
N ALA A 48 0.13 -4.04 -4.51
CA ALA A 48 0.61 -3.40 -3.29
C ALA A 48 -0.59 -2.84 -2.51
N GLN A 49 -0.49 -2.82 -1.18
CA GLN A 49 -1.47 -2.19 -0.30
C GLN A 49 -0.74 -1.40 0.80
N GLY A 50 -1.51 -0.87 1.75
CA GLY A 50 -0.94 -0.20 2.92
C GLY A 50 -0.16 1.07 2.57
N SER A 51 0.81 1.41 3.41
CA SER A 51 1.54 2.68 3.32
C SER A 51 2.24 2.89 1.97
N ALA A 52 2.76 1.81 1.39
CA ALA A 52 3.43 1.79 0.10
C ALA A 52 2.49 2.25 -1.03
N SER A 53 1.24 1.79 -1.01
CA SER A 53 0.24 2.13 -2.03
C SER A 53 -0.29 3.56 -1.95
N ILE A 54 -0.20 4.23 -0.79
CA ILE A 54 -0.70 5.61 -0.61
C ILE A 54 0.42 6.64 -0.45
N GLY A 55 1.68 6.25 -0.66
CA GLY A 55 2.83 7.16 -0.59
C GLY A 55 3.16 7.65 0.82
N THR A 56 2.77 6.91 1.86
CA THR A 56 3.02 7.27 3.27
C THR A 56 4.09 6.41 3.94
N THR A 57 4.79 5.56 3.19
CA THR A 57 5.93 4.80 3.71
C THR A 57 7.04 5.74 4.17
N VAL A 58 7.39 5.64 5.45
CA VAL A 58 8.48 6.40 6.05
C VAL A 58 9.77 5.58 6.08
N PRO A 59 10.94 6.21 5.90
CA PRO A 59 12.20 5.49 6.00
C PRO A 59 12.50 5.09 7.46
N PRO A 60 13.34 4.07 7.66
CA PRO A 60 13.87 3.74 8.98
C PRO A 60 14.51 4.96 9.67
N VAL A 61 14.14 5.21 10.93
CA VAL A 61 14.55 6.39 11.71
C VAL A 61 16.07 6.59 11.78
N THR A 62 16.85 5.51 11.69
CA THR A 62 18.31 5.61 11.59
C THR A 62 18.85 4.60 10.57
N LYS A 63 20.08 4.81 10.09
CA LYS A 63 20.79 3.82 9.25
C LYS A 63 21.08 2.48 9.96
N LYS A 64 20.93 2.41 11.29
CA LYS A 64 21.26 1.24 12.12
C LYS A 64 20.05 0.57 12.79
N ARG A 65 18.85 1.17 12.69
CA ARG A 65 17.62 0.69 13.33
C ARG A 65 16.41 1.03 12.48
N GLY A 66 15.51 0.07 12.39
CA GLY A 66 14.23 0.16 11.70
C GLY A 66 14.27 -0.50 10.34
N GLU A 67 13.13 -1.09 9.99
CA GLU A 67 12.76 -1.58 8.68
C GLU A 67 11.49 -0.86 8.23
N PHE A 68 11.12 -1.02 6.96
CA PHE A 68 9.83 -0.57 6.43
C PHE A 68 9.13 -1.73 5.72
N ASP A 69 7.80 -1.69 5.72
CA ASP A 69 7.00 -2.79 5.19
C ASP A 69 6.48 -2.46 3.78
N VAL A 70 6.49 -3.47 2.92
CA VAL A 70 5.80 -3.47 1.63
C VAL A 70 4.75 -4.56 1.66
N ASP A 71 3.49 -4.16 1.76
CA ASP A 71 2.38 -5.08 1.81
C ASP A 71 1.99 -5.58 0.40
N LEU A 72 2.04 -6.89 0.18
CA LEU A 72 1.48 -7.56 -1.00
C LEU A 72 0.14 -8.21 -0.67
N LEU A 73 -0.85 -7.89 -1.47
CA LEU A 73 -2.16 -8.53 -1.45
C LEU A 73 -2.26 -9.48 -2.62
N ILE A 74 -2.53 -10.76 -2.35
CA ILE A 74 -2.90 -11.73 -3.38
C ILE A 74 -4.42 -11.80 -3.37
N ALA A 75 -5.09 -11.15 -4.33
CA ALA A 75 -6.54 -11.16 -4.48
C ALA A 75 -6.95 -12.25 -5.47
N ILE A 76 -7.56 -13.32 -4.96
CA ILE A 76 -8.06 -14.44 -5.73
C ILE A 76 -9.53 -14.19 -6.07
N GLU A 77 -9.87 -14.24 -7.35
CA GLU A 77 -11.25 -14.15 -7.86
C GLU A 77 -11.95 -15.51 -7.72
N ALA A 78 -12.07 -15.96 -6.47
CA ALA A 78 -12.82 -17.15 -6.05
C ALA A 78 -13.81 -16.77 -4.95
N GLN A 79 -14.92 -17.53 -4.84
CA GLN A 79 -15.90 -17.29 -3.80
C GLN A 79 -15.47 -17.93 -2.47
N SER A 80 -15.82 -17.29 -1.35
CA SER A 80 -15.39 -17.71 -0.01
C SER A 80 -15.95 -19.04 0.49
N ASP A 81 -17.05 -19.48 -0.08
CA ASP A 81 -17.65 -20.79 0.17
C ASP A 81 -16.91 -21.94 -0.55
N GLN A 82 -16.09 -21.63 -1.56
CA GLN A 82 -15.28 -22.59 -2.29
C GLN A 82 -13.94 -22.90 -1.61
N MET A 83 -13.55 -22.09 -0.61
CA MET A 83 -12.25 -22.19 0.07
C MET A 83 -12.38 -22.18 1.59
N VAL A 84 -11.49 -22.90 2.24
CA VAL A 84 -11.36 -22.88 3.71
C VAL A 84 -10.22 -21.93 4.08
N PRO A 85 -10.43 -20.96 5.01
CA PRO A 85 -9.42 -19.95 5.36
C PRO A 85 -8.04 -20.55 5.69
N ASN A 86 -8.01 -21.55 6.58
CA ASN A 86 -6.75 -22.17 7.00
C ASN A 86 -6.10 -23.00 5.90
N VAL A 87 -6.85 -23.51 4.92
CA VAL A 87 -6.28 -24.23 3.78
C VAL A 87 -5.55 -23.25 2.88
N LEU A 88 -6.21 -22.15 2.50
CA LEU A 88 -5.57 -21.11 1.69
C LEU A 88 -4.31 -20.55 2.36
N HIS A 89 -4.39 -20.20 3.65
CA HIS A 89 -3.25 -19.68 4.39
C HIS A 89 -2.07 -20.68 4.42
N LYS A 90 -2.36 -21.97 4.65
CA LYS A 90 -1.35 -23.04 4.71
C LYS A 90 -0.71 -23.31 3.35
N GLU A 91 -1.48 -23.37 2.27
CA GLU A 91 -0.95 -23.71 0.95
C GLU A 91 -0.05 -22.60 0.40
N ILE A 92 -0.45 -21.33 0.59
CA ILE A 92 0.41 -20.18 0.29
C ILE A 92 1.69 -20.23 1.14
N GLY A 93 1.54 -20.52 2.43
CA GLY A 93 2.68 -20.70 3.32
C GLY A 93 3.63 -21.82 2.92
N ALA A 94 3.09 -22.96 2.46
CA ALA A 94 3.87 -24.10 2.01
C ALA A 94 4.69 -23.73 0.76
N TYR A 95 4.08 -23.02 -0.18
CA TYR A 95 4.77 -22.49 -1.36
C TYR A 95 5.89 -21.52 -0.96
N LEU A 96 5.59 -20.54 -0.11
CA LEU A 96 6.59 -19.56 0.36
C LEU A 96 7.75 -20.20 1.13
N LYS A 97 7.49 -21.27 1.90
CA LYS A 97 8.54 -21.99 2.64
C LYS A 97 9.52 -22.70 1.71
N ILE A 98 9.06 -23.19 0.56
CA ILE A 98 9.94 -23.84 -0.42
C ILE A 98 10.91 -22.81 -1.01
N GLU A 99 10.42 -21.59 -1.26
CA GLU A 99 11.16 -20.54 -1.96
C GLU A 99 12.04 -19.68 -1.01
N TYR A 100 11.58 -19.42 0.21
CA TYR A 100 12.16 -18.40 1.10
C TYR A 100 12.44 -18.91 2.53
N ALA A 101 12.64 -20.23 2.71
CA ALA A 101 12.61 -20.94 3.99
C ALA A 101 13.24 -20.23 5.21
N LYS A 102 14.39 -19.57 5.05
CA LYS A 102 15.16 -18.98 6.16
C LYS A 102 14.63 -17.62 6.63
N ASP A 103 13.91 -16.93 5.76
CA ASP A 103 13.54 -15.53 5.96
C ASP A 103 12.01 -15.35 6.05
N LEU A 104 11.27 -16.44 6.23
CA LEU A 104 9.81 -16.44 6.25
C LEU A 104 9.28 -16.58 7.69
N SER A 105 8.55 -15.58 8.14
CA SER A 105 7.78 -15.60 9.37
C SER A 105 6.27 -15.63 9.09
N ARG A 106 5.49 -16.18 10.02
CA ARG A 106 4.03 -16.29 9.88
C ARG A 106 3.35 -15.15 10.60
N LEU A 107 2.44 -14.46 9.90
CA LEU A 107 1.55 -13.45 10.47
C LEU A 107 0.14 -14.02 10.68
N ARG A 108 -0.70 -13.29 11.42
CA ARG A 108 -2.11 -13.68 11.65
C ARG A 108 -2.94 -13.78 10.36
N LEU A 109 -2.74 -12.87 9.43
CA LEU A 109 -3.50 -12.83 8.17
C LEU A 109 -2.70 -13.31 6.96
N GLY A 110 -1.41 -13.61 7.15
CA GLY A 110 -0.50 -13.81 6.03
C GLY A 110 0.87 -14.26 6.47
N TRP A 111 1.87 -13.78 5.74
CA TRP A 111 3.25 -14.21 5.84
C TRP A 111 4.17 -13.00 5.65
N GLN A 112 5.25 -12.92 6.41
CA GLN A 112 6.24 -11.87 6.28
C GLN A 112 7.54 -12.47 5.79
N LEU A 113 8.13 -11.84 4.78
CA LEU A 113 9.46 -12.15 4.28
C LEU A 113 10.43 -11.07 4.74
N ASP A 114 11.44 -11.48 5.51
CA ASP A 114 12.58 -10.63 5.86
C ASP A 114 13.47 -10.49 4.63
N TYR A 115 13.46 -9.32 4.01
CA TYR A 115 14.33 -9.06 2.88
C TYR A 115 15.66 -8.47 3.36
N ALA A 116 16.74 -8.87 2.68
CA ALA A 116 18.14 -8.58 2.95
C ALA A 116 18.44 -7.43 3.94
N ILE A 117 19.36 -7.69 4.88
CA ILE A 117 19.86 -6.74 5.90
C ILE A 117 20.22 -5.37 5.31
N GLU A 118 20.66 -5.32 4.05
CA GLU A 118 21.06 -4.09 3.36
C GLU A 118 19.87 -3.21 2.93
N ASP A 119 18.74 -3.83 2.55
CA ASP A 119 17.56 -3.12 2.05
C ASP A 119 16.55 -2.79 3.17
N ARG A 120 16.65 -3.49 4.31
CA ARG A 120 15.91 -3.20 5.56
C ARG A 120 14.40 -3.06 5.32
N MET A 121 13.86 -4.05 4.62
CA MET A 121 12.46 -4.08 4.27
C MET A 121 11.86 -5.46 4.51
N HIS A 122 10.59 -5.46 4.90
CA HIS A 122 9.79 -6.67 4.99
C HIS A 122 8.74 -6.68 3.89
N PHE A 123 8.42 -7.87 3.41
CA PHE A 123 7.27 -8.07 2.54
C PHE A 123 6.18 -8.83 3.25
N ASP A 124 5.07 -8.16 3.51
CA ASP A 124 3.89 -8.73 4.14
C ASP A 124 2.94 -9.24 3.06
N ILE A 125 2.91 -10.55 2.86
CA ILE A 125 2.08 -11.23 1.88
C ILE A 125 0.78 -11.68 2.54
N VAL A 126 -0.32 -11.07 2.13
CA VAL A 126 -1.66 -11.37 2.61
C VAL A 126 -2.46 -12.02 1.48
N PRO A 127 -2.77 -13.33 1.57
CA PRO A 127 -3.74 -13.93 0.68
C PRO A 127 -5.14 -13.44 1.02
N ALA A 128 -5.94 -13.20 0.00
CA ALA A 128 -7.33 -12.83 0.14
C ALA A 128 -8.15 -13.32 -1.04
N ILE A 129 -9.43 -13.51 -0.81
CA ILE A 129 -10.41 -13.93 -1.82
C ILE A 129 -11.48 -12.87 -1.95
N ARG A 130 -12.19 -12.84 -3.10
CA ARG A 130 -13.30 -11.91 -3.27
C ARG A 130 -14.51 -12.34 -2.45
N SER A 131 -15.02 -11.41 -1.64
CA SER A 131 -16.22 -11.63 -0.84
C SER A 131 -17.47 -11.53 -1.72
N ILE A 132 -18.43 -12.42 -1.47
CA ILE A 132 -19.72 -12.53 -2.17
C ILE A 132 -20.69 -11.34 -1.99
N HIS A 133 -20.27 -10.24 -1.35
CA HIS A 133 -21.18 -9.14 -1.01
C HIS A 133 -21.11 -8.01 -2.06
N PRO A 134 -22.24 -7.60 -2.66
CA PRO A 134 -22.28 -6.73 -3.84
C PRO A 134 -22.10 -5.22 -3.55
N ILE A 135 -21.44 -4.84 -2.45
CA ILE A 135 -21.27 -3.41 -2.12
C ILE A 135 -20.10 -2.83 -2.95
N LYS A 136 -20.26 -1.58 -3.42
CA LYS A 136 -19.26 -0.82 -4.20
C LYS A 136 -17.85 -0.97 -3.59
N GLY A 137 -16.94 -1.57 -4.36
CA GLY A 137 -15.58 -1.89 -3.94
C GLY A 137 -15.46 -3.36 -3.54
N ARG A 138 -14.54 -4.08 -4.21
CA ARG A 138 -14.36 -5.52 -4.14
C ARG A 138 -13.95 -5.94 -2.72
N ILE A 139 -14.90 -6.08 -1.78
CA ILE A 139 -14.59 -6.53 -0.41
C ILE A 139 -13.82 -7.83 -0.54
N LEU A 140 -12.65 -7.88 0.06
CA LEU A 140 -11.84 -9.07 0.12
C LEU A 140 -12.00 -9.72 1.49
N ALA A 141 -11.70 -11.00 1.56
CA ALA A 141 -11.60 -11.71 2.83
C ALA A 141 -10.22 -12.34 2.94
N ALA A 142 -9.46 -11.93 3.95
CA ALA A 142 -8.19 -12.55 4.29
C ALA A 142 -8.43 -13.69 5.31
N PRO A 143 -7.68 -14.79 5.25
CA PRO A 143 -7.82 -15.87 6.19
C PRO A 143 -7.17 -15.51 7.54
N ASP A 144 -7.95 -15.56 8.61
CA ASP A 144 -7.45 -15.47 9.98
C ASP A 144 -7.06 -16.86 10.47
N TRP A 145 -5.76 -17.18 10.44
CA TRP A 145 -5.32 -18.57 10.64
C TRP A 145 -5.59 -19.10 12.05
N GLU A 146 -5.58 -18.21 13.05
CA GLU A 146 -5.81 -18.55 14.45
C GLU A 146 -7.28 -18.90 14.70
N LYS A 147 -8.20 -18.24 14.00
CA LYS A 147 -9.64 -18.41 14.16
C LYS A 147 -10.27 -19.35 13.15
N ASN A 148 -9.55 -19.67 12.07
CA ASN A 148 -10.10 -20.35 10.90
C ASN A 148 -11.34 -19.63 10.31
N GLU A 149 -11.26 -18.30 10.24
CA GLU A 149 -12.36 -17.44 9.80
C GLU A 149 -11.92 -16.52 8.66
N TRP A 150 -12.89 -16.09 7.86
CA TRP A 150 -12.71 -15.06 6.84
C TRP A 150 -12.81 -13.67 7.48
N LYS A 151 -11.72 -12.90 7.48
CA LYS A 151 -11.72 -11.50 7.93
C LYS A 151 -11.94 -10.57 6.74
N LYS A 152 -13.07 -9.87 6.73
CA LYS A 152 -13.39 -8.86 5.70
C LYS A 152 -12.38 -7.70 5.74
N THR A 153 -11.93 -7.28 4.57
CA THR A 153 -11.03 -6.14 4.35
C THR A 153 -11.37 -5.47 3.02
N ASN A 154 -11.05 -4.19 2.86
CA ASN A 154 -11.27 -3.46 1.61
C ASN A 154 -10.13 -2.45 1.36
N PRO A 155 -8.90 -2.95 1.09
CA PRO A 155 -7.72 -2.10 0.92
C PRO A 155 -7.84 -1.16 -0.28
N GLU A 156 -8.57 -1.56 -1.33
CA GLU A 156 -8.83 -0.70 -2.50
C GLU A 156 -9.70 0.50 -2.13
N ALA A 157 -10.78 0.31 -1.36
CA ALA A 157 -11.60 1.42 -0.90
C ALA A 157 -10.81 2.35 0.01
N TYR A 158 -10.02 1.81 0.95
CA TYR A 158 -9.17 2.64 1.81
C TYR A 158 -8.20 3.49 1.00
N THR A 159 -7.54 2.91 0.00
CA THR A 159 -6.62 3.62 -0.89
C THR A 159 -7.32 4.76 -1.63
N ARG A 160 -8.48 4.46 -2.25
CA ARG A 160 -9.28 5.47 -2.95
C ARG A 160 -9.68 6.60 -2.01
N ASP A 161 -10.31 6.27 -0.89
CA ASP A 161 -10.85 7.26 0.06
C ASP A 161 -9.71 8.12 0.64
N PHE A 162 -8.53 7.54 0.89
CA PHE A 162 -7.36 8.29 1.34
C PHE A 162 -6.86 9.28 0.27
N LEU A 163 -6.75 8.84 -0.97
CA LEU A 163 -6.29 9.70 -2.07
C LEU A 163 -7.30 10.83 -2.37
N GLU A 164 -8.60 10.54 -2.33
CA GLU A 164 -9.64 11.57 -2.44
C GLU A 164 -9.52 12.63 -1.33
N LEU A 165 -9.18 12.23 -0.10
CA LEU A 165 -8.92 13.17 0.99
C LEU A 165 -7.64 13.99 0.76
N CYS A 166 -6.61 13.41 0.14
CA CYS A 166 -5.37 14.13 -0.19
C CYS A 166 -5.57 15.23 -1.26
N GLU A 167 -6.62 15.15 -2.06
CA GLU A 167 -6.99 16.17 -3.04
C GLU A 167 -7.66 17.40 -2.41
N LEU A 168 -8.08 17.31 -1.13
CA LEU A 168 -8.68 18.42 -0.43
C LEU A 168 -7.64 19.50 -0.11
N LEU A 169 -7.94 20.74 -0.49
CA LEU A 169 -7.15 21.89 -0.12
C LEU A 169 -7.56 22.38 1.28
N PRO A 170 -6.63 22.54 2.23
CA PRO A 170 -6.94 23.10 3.52
C PRO A 170 -7.44 24.55 3.37
N ILE A 171 -8.61 24.84 3.92
CA ILE A 171 -9.11 26.20 4.05
C ILE A 171 -8.52 26.75 5.34
N PHE A 172 -7.56 27.67 5.21
CA PHE A 172 -7.04 28.39 6.36
C PHE A 172 -7.87 29.64 6.62
N ASP A 173 -8.43 29.75 7.83
CA ASP A 173 -9.04 30.99 8.28
C ASP A 173 -7.94 32.05 8.51
N LEU A 174 -7.92 33.06 7.63
CA LEU A 174 -6.97 34.16 7.68
C LEU A 174 -7.07 34.96 8.99
N GLY A 175 -8.24 34.99 9.65
CA GLY A 175 -8.42 35.61 10.96
C GLY A 175 -7.64 34.89 12.07
N LEU A 176 -7.50 33.57 11.96
CA LEU A 176 -6.74 32.75 12.90
C LEU A 176 -5.23 32.81 12.61
N ILE A 177 -4.84 32.83 11.33
CA ILE A 177 -3.42 32.98 10.93
C ILE A 177 -2.85 34.31 11.42
N ALA A 178 -3.61 35.40 11.34
CA ALA A 178 -3.18 36.71 11.84
C ALA A 178 -2.94 36.70 13.36
N ALA A 179 -3.73 35.94 14.12
CA ALA A 179 -3.52 35.76 15.56
C ALA A 179 -2.29 34.88 15.89
N CYS A 180 -1.98 33.89 15.05
CA CYS A 180 -0.78 33.04 15.20
C CYS A 180 0.51 33.72 14.70
N ASN A 181 0.41 34.70 13.81
CA ASN A 181 1.54 35.43 13.21
C ASN A 181 1.95 36.69 14.00
N SER A 182 1.57 36.82 15.27
CA SER A 182 2.07 37.90 16.14
C SER A 182 3.52 37.65 16.59
N SER A 183 4.43 37.48 15.63
CA SER A 183 5.82 37.94 15.61
C SER A 183 6.48 37.47 14.30
N GLU A 184 6.48 38.37 13.32
CA GLU A 184 7.40 38.45 12.17
C GLU A 184 7.62 37.21 11.29
N PHE A 185 6.91 37.12 10.16
CA PHE A 185 7.45 36.44 8.98
C PHE A 185 7.13 37.21 7.70
N SER A 186 8.21 37.73 7.10
CA SER A 186 8.19 38.67 5.98
C SER A 186 7.72 38.03 4.66
N ASN A 187 6.98 38.85 3.92
CA ASN A 187 6.44 38.65 2.58
C ASN A 187 7.38 37.96 1.58
N ARG A 188 6.97 36.82 1.01
CA ARG A 188 7.15 36.52 -0.42
C ARG A 188 6.00 35.68 -0.97
N LYS A 189 5.24 36.28 -1.90
CA LYS A 189 4.37 35.55 -2.83
C LYS A 189 5.25 34.78 -3.82
N GLN A 190 5.06 33.46 -3.91
CA GLN A 190 5.25 32.73 -5.15
C GLN A 190 4.21 31.62 -5.21
N ALA A 191 3.23 31.78 -6.10
CA ALA A 191 2.41 30.68 -6.55
C ALA A 191 3.32 29.71 -7.31
N ARG A 192 3.47 28.50 -6.79
CA ARG A 192 3.88 27.35 -7.58
C ARG A 192 2.69 26.41 -7.57
N GLU A 193 2.21 26.06 -8.74
CA GLU A 193 1.28 24.95 -8.91
C GLU A 193 1.92 23.70 -8.30
N PRO A 194 1.20 22.95 -7.45
CA PRO A 194 1.69 21.66 -7.00
C PRO A 194 1.75 20.75 -8.22
N LYS A 195 2.95 20.47 -8.73
CA LYS A 195 3.19 19.27 -9.51
C LYS A 195 3.07 18.09 -8.54
N VAL A 196 1.87 17.57 -8.41
CA VAL A 196 1.65 16.24 -7.82
C VAL A 196 2.12 15.25 -8.87
N GLU A 197 3.42 14.91 -8.85
CA GLU A 197 3.84 13.64 -9.46
C GLU A 197 3.11 12.52 -8.70
N PRO A 198 2.62 11.48 -9.39
CA PRO A 198 1.83 10.45 -8.73
C PRO A 198 2.64 9.84 -7.58
N ALA A 199 2.16 10.06 -6.36
CA ALA A 199 2.81 9.58 -5.14
C ALA A 199 2.83 8.04 -5.08
N CYS A 200 1.98 7.39 -5.87
CA CYS A 200 1.82 5.95 -5.92
C CYS A 200 2.71 5.34 -7.01
N VAL A 201 3.86 4.78 -6.60
CA VAL A 201 4.81 4.11 -7.51
C VAL A 201 4.41 2.66 -7.78
N PHE A 202 3.57 2.07 -6.92
CA PHE A 202 3.07 0.70 -7.06
C PHE A 202 1.72 0.61 -7.79
N ALA A 203 1.29 1.67 -8.46
CA ALA A 203 0.06 1.66 -9.23
C ALA A 203 0.22 0.79 -10.47
N ASP A 204 -0.45 -0.37 -10.49
CA ASP A 204 -0.81 -1.04 -11.75
C ASP A 204 -1.53 0.00 -12.64
N GLU A 205 -1.34 -0.05 -13.96
CA GLU A 205 -2.07 0.82 -14.91
C GLU A 205 -3.61 0.78 -14.70
N ALA A 206 -4.13 -0.31 -14.14
CA ALA A 206 -5.54 -0.49 -13.77
C ALA A 206 -5.99 0.39 -12.58
N SER A 207 -5.08 0.74 -11.66
CA SER A 207 -5.34 1.66 -10.53
C SER A 207 -5.41 3.12 -10.99
N VAL A 208 -4.62 3.49 -12.00
CA VAL A 208 -4.60 4.84 -12.58
C VAL A 208 -5.88 5.12 -13.37
N ALA A 209 -6.41 4.11 -14.07
CA ALA A 209 -7.65 4.23 -14.84
C ALA A 209 -8.92 4.44 -13.98
N ALA A 210 -8.89 4.06 -12.70
CA ALA A 210 -10.01 4.26 -11.77
C ALA A 210 -10.05 5.69 -11.16
N CYS A 211 -8.98 6.47 -11.31
CA CYS A 211 -8.85 7.82 -10.75
C CYS A 211 -9.24 8.95 -11.73
N HIS A 212 -9.61 8.64 -12.97
CA HIS A 212 -10.18 9.64 -13.87
C HIS A 212 -11.71 9.58 -13.83
N PRO A 213 -12.40 10.54 -13.19
CA PRO A 213 -13.82 10.70 -13.43
C PRO A 213 -14.01 11.01 -14.92
N THR A 214 -14.73 10.14 -15.61
CA THR A 214 -15.33 10.48 -16.90
C THR A 214 -16.40 11.53 -16.61
N TYR A 215 -16.00 12.80 -16.70
CA TYR A 215 -16.96 13.89 -16.76
C TYR A 215 -17.68 13.77 -18.10
N GLN A 216 -18.87 13.16 -18.08
CA GLN A 216 -19.89 13.49 -19.07
C GLN A 216 -20.42 14.86 -18.69
N GLU A 217 -20.14 15.85 -19.53
CA GLU A 217 -20.83 17.13 -19.46
C GLU A 217 -22.34 16.86 -19.60
N ALA A 218 -23.09 17.21 -18.56
CA ALA A 218 -24.55 17.21 -18.60
C ALA A 218 -25.02 18.33 -19.56
N PRO A 219 -26.17 18.14 -20.23
CA PRO A 219 -26.61 18.94 -21.37
C PRO A 219 -26.88 20.42 -21.07
#